data_AF-A0A9E4D125-F1
#
_entry.id   AF-A0A9E4D125-F1
#
_cell.length_a   1.000
_cell.length_b   1.000
_cell.length_c   1.000
_cell.angle_alpha   90.00
_cell.angle_beta   90.00
_cell.angle_gamma   90.00
#
_symmetry.space_group_name_H-M   'P 1'
#
loop_
_entity.id
_entity.type
_entity.pdbx_description
1 polymer ?
#
loop_
_entity_poly.entity_id
_entity_poly.type
_entity_poly.pdbx_seq_one_letter_code
_entity_poly.pdbx_strand_id
1 'polypeptide(L)'
;RDGMNLVAKEYVAAQTSGRGALVLSEFAGTAVEFTDAYLCNPFDLDGLKRVLLDAINAPAEDKRRRMDAMRSRLHSHDVHHWAGTFLHELR
;
A
#
# COMPACT_ATOMS: atom_id res chain seq x y z
N ARG A 1 -16.06 -1.61 -3.72
CA ARG A 1 -14.89 -2.47 -4.01
C ARG A 1 -14.07 -1.72 -5.05
N ASP A 2 -12.86 -1.30 -4.71
CA ASP A 2 -12.01 -0.53 -5.61
C ASP A 2 -11.03 -1.50 -6.30
N GLY A 3 -11.01 -1.51 -7.63
CA GLY A 3 -10.20 -2.46 -8.41
C GLY A 3 -8.70 -2.18 -8.27
N MET A 4 -8.32 -0.90 -8.16
CA MET A 4 -6.94 -0.45 -7.97
C MET A 4 -6.95 0.94 -7.35
N ASN A 5 -6.49 1.05 -6.10
CA ASN A 5 -6.38 2.35 -5.44
C ASN A 5 -5.06 3.00 -5.85
N LEU A 6 -5.13 3.89 -6.86
CA LEU A 6 -3.97 4.63 -7.38
C LEU A 6 -3.48 5.69 -6.39
N VAL A 7 -4.37 6.30 -5.61
CA VAL A 7 -4.03 7.28 -4.58
C VAL A 7 -3.08 6.67 -3.54
N ALA A 8 -3.29 5.40 -3.18
CA ALA A 8 -2.39 4.67 -2.30
C ALA A 8 -0.99 4.49 -2.93
N LYS A 9 -0.91 4.19 -4.23
CA LYS A 9 0.37 4.08 -4.95
C LYS A 9 1.09 5.42 -5.06
N GLU A 10 0.36 6.48 -5.37
CA GLU A 10 0.89 7.86 -5.41
C GLU A 10 1.43 8.30 -4.05
N TYR A 11 0.73 7.97 -2.96
CA TYR A 11 1.20 8.26 -1.60
C TYR A 11 2.55 7.59 -1.31
N VAL A 12 2.69 6.29 -1.63
CA VAL A 12 3.94 5.54 -1.43
C VAL A 12 5.09 6.10 -2.29
N ALA A 13 4.78 6.46 -3.54
CA ALA A 13 5.73 7.09 -4.46
C ALA A 13 6.19 8.47 -3.97
N ALA A 14 5.26 9.31 -3.51
CA ALA A 14 5.54 10.70 -3.12
C ALA A 14 6.21 10.84 -1.74
N GLN A 15 6.04 9.87 -0.83
CA GLN A 15 6.46 10.03 0.58
C GLN A 15 7.97 9.83 0.84
N THR A 16 8.85 10.48 0.08
CA THR A 16 10.31 10.19 0.03
C THR A 16 11.02 10.14 1.39
N SER A 17 10.51 10.82 2.42
CA SER A 17 11.09 10.80 3.77
C SER A 17 10.93 9.46 4.51
N GLY A 18 10.04 8.57 4.07
CA GLY A 18 9.79 7.27 4.71
C GLY A 18 9.07 7.35 6.07
N ARG A 19 8.73 8.56 6.54
CA ARG A 19 8.10 8.78 7.86
C ARG A 19 6.58 8.65 7.86
N GLY A 20 5.99 8.49 6.69
CA GLY A 20 4.53 8.30 6.54
C GLY A 20 4.08 6.88 6.86
N ALA A 21 2.80 6.72 7.13
CA ALA A 21 2.14 5.43 7.29
C ALA A 21 0.94 5.38 6.36
N LEU A 22 0.79 4.25 5.64
CA LEU A 22 -0.36 4.01 4.79
C LEU A 22 -1.35 3.11 5.53
N VAL A 23 -2.52 3.65 5.88
CA VAL A 23 -3.67 2.86 6.35
C VAL A 23 -4.54 2.56 5.15
N LEU A 24 -4.82 1.28 4.91
CA LEU A 24 -5.45 0.83 3.67
C LEU A 24 -6.55 -0.19 3.95
N SER A 25 -7.68 -0.05 3.26
CA SER A 25 -8.75 -1.04 3.31
C SER A 25 -8.26 -2.39 2.76
N GLU A 26 -8.51 -3.48 3.47
CA GLU A 26 -8.22 -4.85 3.00
C GLU A 26 -9.00 -5.21 1.72
N PHE A 27 -10.06 -4.46 1.40
CA PHE A 27 -10.88 -4.64 0.21
C PHE A 27 -10.42 -3.81 -1.00
N ALA A 28 -9.38 -2.99 -0.85
CA ALA A 28 -8.77 -2.30 -1.98
C ALA A 28 -7.92 -3.27 -2.80
N GLY A 29 -7.99 -3.22 -4.13
CA GLY A 29 -7.15 -4.08 -4.98
C GLY A 29 -5.64 -3.94 -4.70
N THR A 30 -5.20 -2.72 -4.34
CA THR A 30 -3.81 -2.44 -3.95
C THR A 30 -3.37 -3.16 -2.66
N ALA A 31 -4.30 -3.64 -1.82
CA ALA A 31 -3.96 -4.34 -0.58
C ALA A 31 -3.21 -5.66 -0.84
N VAL A 32 -3.42 -6.28 -2.00
CA VAL A 32 -2.69 -7.48 -2.43
C VAL A 32 -1.21 -7.17 -2.71
N GLU A 33 -0.92 -5.96 -3.20
CA GLU A 33 0.44 -5.52 -3.51
C GLU A 33 1.14 -4.92 -2.29
N PHE A 34 0.39 -4.19 -1.46
CA PHE A 34 0.91 -3.43 -0.31
C PHE A 34 0.61 -4.14 1.02
N THR A 35 1.13 -5.35 1.17
CA THR A 35 0.97 -6.17 2.39
C THR A 35 1.60 -5.54 3.64
N ASP A 36 2.56 -4.63 3.47
CA ASP A 36 3.21 -3.90 4.57
C ASP A 36 2.43 -2.66 5.03
N ALA A 37 1.32 -2.31 4.35
CA ALA A 37 0.40 -1.28 4.81
C ALA A 37 -0.27 -1.67 6.13
N TYR A 38 -0.79 -0.67 6.83
CA TYR A 38 -1.66 -0.86 7.99
C TYR A 38 -3.06 -1.23 7.47
N LEU A 39 -3.28 -2.52 7.25
CA LEU A 39 -4.54 -3.01 6.71
C LEU A 39 -5.67 -2.92 7.75
N CYS A 40 -6.83 -2.47 7.30
CA CYS A 40 -8.03 -2.38 8.14
C CYS A 40 -9.27 -2.86 7.40
N ASN A 41 -10.20 -3.44 8.14
CA ASN A 41 -11.58 -3.63 7.69
C ASN A 41 -12.35 -2.32 7.91
N PRO A 42 -12.80 -1.59 6.86
CA PRO A 42 -13.55 -0.35 7.00
C PRO A 42 -14.93 -0.50 7.67
N PHE A 43 -15.44 -1.73 7.80
CA PHE A 43 -16.70 -2.03 8.48
C PHE A 43 -16.52 -2.36 9.97
N ASP A 44 -15.28 -2.50 10.44
CA ASP A 44 -14.94 -2.64 11.85
C ASP A 44 -14.37 -1.32 12.39
N LEU A 45 -15.24 -0.51 13.00
CA LEU A 45 -14.87 0.82 13.51
C LEU A 45 -13.84 0.74 14.65
N ASP A 46 -13.95 -0.26 15.51
CA ASP A 46 -13.00 -0.46 16.62
C ASP A 46 -11.64 -0.94 16.11
N GLY A 47 -11.64 -1.84 15.12
CA GLY A 47 -10.44 -2.27 14.41
C GLY A 47 -9.76 -1.10 13.69
N LEU A 48 -10.52 -0.29 12.95
CA LEU A 48 -10.01 0.90 12.27
C LEU A 48 -9.35 1.87 13.25
N LYS A 49 -9.99 2.14 14.40
CA LYS A 49 -9.43 3.00 15.44
C LYS A 49 -8.08 2.46 15.95
N ARG A 50 -7.97 1.15 16.21
CA ARG A 50 -6.73 0.52 16.67
C ARG A 50 -5.62 0.67 15.63
N VAL A 51 -5.92 0.33 14.37
CA VAL A 51 -4.97 0.41 13.26
C VAL A 51 -4.47 1.85 13.05
N LEU A 52 -5.35 2.85 13.17
CA LEU A 52 -4.96 4.26 13.11
C LEU A 52 -4.02 4.65 14.26
N LEU A 53 -4.32 4.23 15.48
CA LEU A 53 -3.46 4.49 16.64
C LEU A 53 -2.09 3.81 16.47
N ASP A 54 -2.06 2.58 15.99
CA ASP A 54 -0.82 1.85 15.70
C ASP A 54 0.00 2.58 14.64
N ALA A 55 -0.63 3.01 13.54
CA ALA A 55 0.03 3.76 12.48
C ALA A 55 0.58 5.11 12.96
N ILE A 56 -0.13 5.82 13.83
CA ILE A 56 0.34 7.10 14.39
C ILE A 56 1.53 6.87 15.32
N ASN A 57 1.43 5.89 16.22
CA ASN A 57 2.41 5.66 17.29
C ASN A 57 3.61 4.81 16.87
N ALA A 58 3.60 4.20 15.68
CA ALA A 58 4.69 3.38 15.22
C ALA A 58 6.04 4.15 15.19
N PRO A 59 7.15 3.51 15.60
CA PRO A 59 8.48 4.08 15.48
C PRO A 59 8.80 4.52 14.04
N ALA A 60 9.60 5.57 13.90
CA ALA A 60 10.00 6.07 12.57
C ALA A 60 10.72 5.01 11.73
N GLU A 61 11.49 4.13 12.37
CA GLU A 61 12.18 3.02 11.72
C GLU A 61 11.19 2.00 11.12
N ASP A 62 10.13 1.65 11.85
CA ASP A 62 9.08 0.74 11.37
C ASP A 62 8.31 1.34 10.20
N LYS A 63 7.96 2.64 10.28
CA LYS A 63 7.31 3.36 9.19
C LYS A 63 8.18 3.35 7.93
N ARG A 64 9.48 3.61 8.09
CA ARG A 64 10.44 3.58 6.98
C ARG A 64 10.56 2.19 6.37
N ARG A 65 10.72 1.14 7.19
CA ARG A 65 10.81 -0.25 6.73
C ARG A 65 9.58 -0.64 5.90
N ARG A 66 8.37 -0.34 6.39
CA ARG A 66 7.12 -0.61 5.67
C ARG A 66 7.03 0.19 4.37
N MET A 67 7.42 1.47 4.39
CA MET A 67 7.41 2.31 3.20
C MET A 67 8.37 1.80 2.12
N ASP A 68 9.58 1.41 2.51
CA ASP A 68 10.59 0.91 1.58
C ASP A 68 10.17 -0.44 0.97
N ALA A 69 9.52 -1.31 1.75
CA ALA A 69 8.93 -2.55 1.24
C ALA A 69 7.82 -2.27 0.20
N MET A 70 6.89 -1.36 0.49
CA MET A 70 5.83 -0.99 -0.45
C MET A 70 6.38 -0.32 -1.72
N ARG A 71 7.47 0.47 -1.62
CA ARG A 71 8.15 1.02 -2.79
C ARG A 71 8.80 -0.04 -3.64
N SER A 72 9.49 -0.99 -3.02
CA SER A 72 10.10 -2.11 -3.75
C SER A 72 9.04 -2.89 -4.52
N ARG A 73 7.86 -3.11 -3.92
CA ARG A 73 6.69 -3.67 -4.59
C ARG A 73 6.20 -2.80 -5.76
N LEU A 74 6.05 -1.50 -5.53
CA LEU A 74 5.60 -0.55 -6.56
C LEU A 74 6.54 -0.50 -7.78
N HIS A 75 7.85 -0.54 -7.54
CA HIS A 75 8.86 -0.55 -8.62
C HIS A 75 8.95 -1.88 -9.37
N SER A 76 8.71 -3.01 -8.70
CA SER A 76 8.73 -4.33 -9.36
C SER A 76 7.46 -4.63 -10.17
N HIS A 77 6.35 -3.92 -9.90
CA HIS A 77 5.06 -4.09 -10.56
C HIS A 77 4.65 -2.81 -11.30
N ASP A 78 5.63 -2.13 -11.92
CA ASP A 78 5.36 -0.90 -12.65
C ASP A 78 4.42 -1.12 -13.86
N VAL A 79 3.87 -0.02 -14.39
CA VAL A 79 2.94 -0.06 -15.53
C VAL A 79 3.57 -0.71 -16.77
N HIS A 80 4.91 -0.69 -16.91
CA HIS A 80 5.62 -1.32 -18.01
C HIS A 80 5.67 -2.83 -17.86
N HIS A 81 5.84 -3.34 -16.62
CA HIS A 81 5.77 -4.75 -16.30
C HIS A 81 4.35 -5.30 -16.51
N TRP A 82 3.32 -4.56 -16.08
CA TRP A 82 1.94 -4.92 -16.33
C TRP A 82 1.61 -4.93 -17.84
N ALA A 83 1.96 -3.87 -18.57
CA ALA A 83 1.72 -3.79 -20.01
C ALA A 83 2.47 -4.90 -20.77
N GLY A 84 3.69 -5.22 -20.36
CA GLY A 84 4.46 -6.33 -20.93
C GLY A 84 3.81 -7.69 -20.70
N THR A 85 3.34 -7.96 -19.48
CA THR A 85 2.66 -9.23 -19.15
C THR A 85 1.34 -9.37 -19.88
N PHE A 86 0.52 -8.31 -19.90
CA PHE A 86 -0.77 -8.30 -20.60
C PHE A 86 -0.61 -8.51 -22.12
N LEU A 87 0.36 -7.84 -22.75
CA LEU A 87 0.66 -8.04 -24.18
C LEU A 87 1.25 -9.43 -24.46
N HIS A 88 1.94 -10.04 -23.49
CA HIS A 88 2.45 -11.40 -23.61
C HIS A 88 1.32 -12.44 -23.54
N GLU A 89 0.33 -12.26 -22.65
CA GLU A 89 -0.82 -13.16 -22.52
C GLU A 89 -1.83 -13.07 -23.69
N LEU A 90 -1.83 -11.96 -24.44
CA LEU A 90 -2.64 -11.79 -25.65
C LEU A 90 -2.00 -12.39 -26.92
N ARG A 91 -0.80 -12.96 -26.81
CA ARG A 91 -0.02 -13.50 -27.92
C ARG A 91 -0.13 -15.02 -28.00
#